data_AF-A0A7S0TN72-F1
#
_entry.id   AF-A0A7S0TN72-F1
#
_cell.length_a   1.000
_cell.length_b   1.000
_cell.length_c   1.000
_cell.angle_alpha   90.00
_cell.angle_beta   90.00
_cell.angle_gamma   90.00
#
_symmetry.space_group_name_H-M   'P 1'
#
loop_
_entity.id
_entity.type
_entity.pdbx_description
1 polymer ?
#
loop_
_entity_poly.entity_id
_entity_poly.type
_entity_poly.pdbx_seq_one_letter_code
_entity_poly.pdbx_strand_id
1 'polypeptide(L)'
;RPRVYRAAGAFPVGDCASLIEEAQKVARDFEGPLYAVWSNASDAVGRIVQRASEIAKVPLELAGKEVWVREYKEGGEGLKPHVDAADPAKDRAYLGGNRRNRLLTVLIYLTTSPEG
;
A
#
# COMPACT_ATOMS: atom_id res chain seq x y z
N ARG A 1 9.88 20.93 2.18
CA ARG A 1 9.22 20.41 0.95
C ARG A 1 9.42 18.90 0.94
N PRO A 2 8.35 18.09 0.75
CA PRO A 2 8.50 16.64 0.68
C PRO A 2 9.39 16.26 -0.52
N ARG A 3 10.23 15.25 -0.35
CA ARG A 3 11.03 14.70 -1.45
C ARG A 3 10.24 13.56 -2.08
N VAL A 4 10.07 13.61 -3.39
CA VAL A 4 9.37 12.59 -4.17
C VAL A 4 10.36 11.96 -5.14
N TYR A 5 10.38 10.64 -5.19
CA TYR A 5 11.24 9.87 -6.08
C TYR A 5 10.37 8.90 -6.88
N ARG A 6 10.73 8.70 -8.16
CA ARG A 6 10.04 7.76 -9.04
C ARG A 6 11.01 6.65 -9.44
N ALA A 7 10.61 5.40 -9.23
CA ALA A 7 11.33 4.22 -9.68
C ALA A 7 10.47 3.46 -10.70
N ALA A 8 10.97 3.30 -11.93
CA ALA A 8 10.31 2.52 -12.98
C ALA A 8 10.80 1.07 -12.92
N GLY A 9 9.92 0.10 -13.21
CA GLY A 9 10.26 -1.33 -13.19
C GLY A 9 10.70 -1.84 -11.81
N ALA A 10 10.27 -1.17 -10.73
CA ALA A 10 10.68 -1.47 -9.37
C ALA A 10 10.16 -2.83 -8.86
N PHE A 11 9.00 -3.24 -9.36
CA PHE A 11 8.28 -4.45 -8.94
C PHE A 11 7.97 -5.32 -10.17
N PRO A 12 8.24 -6.64 -10.11
CA PRO A 12 7.88 -7.56 -11.18
C PRO A 12 6.38 -7.62 -11.41
N VAL A 13 5.95 -7.69 -12.68
CA VAL A 13 4.51 -7.77 -13.04
C VAL A 13 3.82 -8.97 -12.40
N GLY A 14 4.50 -10.12 -12.30
CA GLY A 14 3.96 -11.31 -11.66
C GLY A 14 3.67 -11.11 -10.17
N ASP A 15 4.56 -10.44 -9.44
CA ASP A 15 4.33 -10.14 -8.02
C ASP A 15 3.16 -9.16 -7.86
N CYS A 16 3.08 -8.13 -8.72
CA CYS A 16 1.96 -7.19 -8.73
C CYS A 16 0.60 -7.88 -8.98
N ALA A 17 0.56 -8.83 -9.92
CA ALA A 17 -0.65 -9.60 -10.22
C ALA A 17 -1.07 -10.45 -9.01
N SER A 18 -0.12 -11.14 -8.35
CA SER A 18 -0.42 -11.91 -7.14
C SER A 18 -0.94 -11.03 -5.99
N LEU A 19 -0.42 -9.80 -5.84
CA LEU A 19 -0.95 -8.87 -4.83
C LEU A 19 -2.40 -8.45 -5.12
N ILE A 20 -2.75 -8.25 -6.39
CA ILE A 20 -4.15 -7.97 -6.80
C ILE A 20 -5.04 -9.16 -6.44
N GLU A 21 -4.61 -10.39 -6.75
CA GLU A 21 -5.37 -11.61 -6.43
C GLU A 21 -5.61 -11.75 -4.92
N GLU A 22 -4.58 -11.53 -4.08
CA GLU A 22 -4.74 -11.55 -2.62
C GLU A 22 -5.69 -10.46 -2.13
N ALA A 23 -5.60 -9.24 -2.68
CA ALA A 23 -6.52 -8.15 -2.34
C ALA A 23 -7.97 -8.49 -2.70
N GLN A 24 -8.21 -9.11 -3.85
CA GLN A 24 -9.55 -9.54 -4.28
C GLN A 24 -10.14 -10.64 -3.40
N LYS A 25 -9.31 -11.52 -2.82
CA LYS A 25 -9.80 -12.49 -1.82
C LYS A 25 -10.34 -11.77 -0.59
N VAL A 26 -9.64 -10.76 -0.09
CA VAL A 26 -10.06 -9.93 1.06
C VAL A 26 -11.30 -9.09 0.72
N ALA A 27 -11.37 -8.56 -0.50
CA ALA A 27 -12.49 -7.73 -0.96
C ALA A 27 -13.85 -8.45 -0.92
N ARG A 28 -13.89 -9.78 -1.03
CA ARG A 28 -15.14 -10.55 -0.96
C ARG A 28 -15.85 -10.42 0.39
N ASP A 29 -15.09 -10.12 1.44
CA ASP A 29 -15.58 -10.07 2.81
C ASP A 29 -15.86 -8.64 3.30
N PHE A 30 -15.55 -7.62 2.48
CA PHE A 30 -15.64 -6.21 2.89
C PHE A 30 -16.15 -5.29 1.77
N GLU A 31 -17.12 -4.43 2.12
CA GLU A 31 -17.54 -3.34 1.23
C GLU A 31 -16.57 -2.15 1.35
N GLY A 32 -15.82 -1.87 0.29
CA GLY A 32 -14.95 -0.70 0.20
C GLY A 32 -13.89 -0.84 -0.89
N PRO A 33 -13.22 0.26 -1.29
CA PRO A 33 -12.21 0.25 -2.34
C PRO A 33 -10.79 0.01 -1.84
N LEU A 34 -10.59 -0.19 -0.53
CA LEU A 34 -9.28 -0.26 0.12
C LEU A 34 -9.18 -1.56 0.93
N TYR A 35 -8.18 -2.38 0.61
CA TYR A 35 -7.99 -3.72 1.16
C TYR A 35 -6.62 -3.81 1.82
N ALA A 36 -6.58 -4.30 3.06
CA ALA A 36 -5.33 -4.59 3.75
C ALA A 36 -4.92 -6.04 3.46
N VAL A 37 -3.79 -6.22 2.79
CA VAL A 37 -3.20 -7.54 2.50
C VAL A 37 -2.00 -7.73 3.41
N TRP A 38 -2.02 -8.76 4.26
CA TRP A 38 -0.91 -9.05 5.15
C TRP A 38 0.33 -9.47 4.35
N SER A 39 1.51 -9.03 4.80
CA SER A 39 2.81 -9.32 4.17
C SER A 39 3.13 -10.81 4.02
N ASN A 40 2.51 -11.65 4.84
CA ASN A 40 2.64 -13.11 4.82
C ASN A 40 1.46 -13.81 4.11
N ALA A 41 0.57 -13.08 3.42
CA ALA A 41 -0.54 -13.69 2.68
C ALA A 41 -0.05 -14.61 1.56
N SER A 42 1.08 -14.28 0.94
CA SER A 42 1.81 -15.15 0.02
C SER A 42 3.28 -14.74 -0.10
N ASP A 43 4.11 -15.63 -0.66
CA ASP A 43 5.53 -15.33 -0.92
C ASP A 43 5.70 -14.10 -1.83
N ALA A 44 4.78 -13.88 -2.77
CA ALA A 44 4.80 -12.73 -3.66
C ALA A 44 4.59 -11.42 -2.92
N VAL A 45 3.63 -11.38 -1.99
CA VAL A 45 3.41 -10.19 -1.15
C VAL A 45 4.61 -9.94 -0.25
N GLY A 46 5.21 -10.99 0.32
CA GLY A 46 6.44 -10.88 1.10
C GLY A 46 7.59 -10.26 0.31
N ARG A 47 7.79 -10.69 -0.94
CA ARG A 47 8.79 -10.09 -1.85
C ARG A 47 8.52 -8.63 -2.16
N ILE A 48 7.26 -8.22 -2.34
CA ILE A 48 6.90 -6.80 -2.55
C ILE A 48 7.30 -5.96 -1.34
N VAL A 49 6.97 -6.41 -0.13
CA VAL A 49 7.30 -5.65 1.10
C VAL A 49 8.81 -5.56 1.30
N GLN A 50 9.53 -6.66 1.10
CA GLN A 50 10.99 -6.69 1.12
C GLN A 50 11.59 -5.71 0.09
N ARG A 51 11.07 -5.72 -1.14
CA ARG A 51 11.55 -4.84 -2.21
C ARG A 51 11.25 -3.36 -1.93
N ALA A 52 10.08 -3.05 -1.39
CA ALA A 52 9.72 -1.69 -0.98
C ALA A 52 10.64 -1.18 0.13
N SER A 53 10.97 -2.04 1.11
CA SER A 53 11.95 -1.78 2.17
C SER A 53 13.34 -1.45 1.61
N GLU A 54 13.84 -2.24 0.66
CA GLU A 54 15.12 -2.00 -0.02
C GLU A 54 15.16 -0.66 -0.77
N ILE A 55 14.12 -0.35 -1.54
CA ILE A 55 14.01 0.91 -2.29
C ILE A 55 13.95 2.10 -1.34
N ALA A 56 13.17 1.97 -0.26
CA ALA A 56 13.02 2.98 0.78
C ALA A 56 14.28 3.17 1.64
N LYS A 57 15.17 2.17 1.66
CA LYS A 57 16.28 2.04 2.62
C LYS A 57 15.79 2.12 4.07
N VAL A 58 14.66 1.48 4.34
CA VAL A 58 14.04 1.40 5.66
C VAL A 58 14.09 -0.06 6.11
N PRO A 59 14.62 -0.39 7.29
CA PRO A 59 14.63 -1.76 7.80
C PRO A 59 13.24 -2.41 7.80
N LEU A 60 13.16 -3.70 7.45
CA LEU A 60 11.89 -4.41 7.28
C LEU A 60 11.03 -4.41 8.54
N GLU A 61 11.65 -4.44 9.73
CA GLU A 61 10.98 -4.37 11.03
C GLU A 61 10.28 -3.03 11.31
N LEU A 62 10.64 -1.98 10.56
CA LEU A 62 9.98 -0.68 10.59
C LEU A 62 8.96 -0.51 9.46
N ALA A 63 8.93 -1.42 8.50
CA ALA A 63 7.92 -1.43 7.44
C ALA A 63 6.55 -1.85 8.00
N GLY A 64 5.48 -1.40 7.33
CA GLY A 64 4.14 -1.90 7.60
C GLY A 64 4.09 -3.41 7.36
N LYS A 65 3.40 -4.14 8.25
CA LYS A 65 3.15 -5.58 8.05
C LYS A 65 2.04 -5.87 7.05
N GLU A 66 1.39 -4.82 6.56
CA GLU A 66 0.26 -4.86 5.62
C GLU A 66 0.61 -4.00 4.40
N VAL A 67 0.19 -4.47 3.23
CA VAL A 67 0.15 -3.71 1.99
C VAL A 67 -1.30 -3.28 1.76
N TRP A 68 -1.50 -1.97 1.63
CA TRP A 68 -2.82 -1.39 1.42
C TRP A 68 -3.06 -1.25 -0.09
N VAL A 69 -4.00 -2.05 -0.61
CA VAL A 69 -4.34 -2.09 -2.04
C VAL A 69 -5.64 -1.33 -2.25
N ARG A 70 -5.63 -0.35 -3.18
CA ARG A 70 -6.81 0.43 -3.52
C ARG A 70 -7.21 0.24 -4.97
N GLU A 71 -8.48 -0.07 -5.20
CA GLU A 71 -9.09 -0.07 -6.53
C GLU A 71 -9.71 1.29 -6.83
N TYR A 72 -9.47 1.80 -8.05
CA TYR A 72 -10.17 2.94 -8.61
C TYR A 72 -10.98 2.45 -9.81
N LYS A 73 -12.28 2.74 -9.80
CA LYS A 73 -13.18 2.42 -10.91
C LYS A 73 -13.21 3.58 -11.89
N GLU A 74 -13.38 3.27 -13.16
CA GLU A 74 -13.57 4.26 -14.22
C GLU A 74 -14.76 5.19 -13.89
N GLY A 75 -14.56 6.50 -14.02
CA GLY A 75 -15.54 7.52 -13.64
C GLY A 75 -15.82 7.63 -12.12
N GLY A 76 -15.13 6.84 -11.29
CA GLY A 76 -15.23 6.92 -9.84
C GLY A 76 -14.50 8.14 -9.28
N GLU A 77 -14.93 8.61 -8.11
CA GLU A 77 -14.19 9.66 -7.41
C GLU A 77 -12.81 9.15 -6.98
N GLY A 78 -11.77 9.89 -7.35
CA GLY A 78 -10.41 9.66 -6.90
C GLY A 78 -10.21 9.96 -5.41
N LEU A 79 -9.02 9.65 -4.89
CA LEU A 79 -8.67 9.94 -3.52
C LEU A 79 -8.41 11.45 -3.35
N LYS A 80 -9.17 12.09 -2.45
CA LYS A 80 -8.97 13.51 -2.13
C LYS A 80 -7.55 13.75 -1.58
N PRO A 81 -6.94 14.92 -1.85
CA PRO A 81 -5.63 15.26 -1.28
C PRO A 81 -5.63 15.13 0.24
N HIS A 82 -4.64 14.43 0.78
CA HIS A 82 -4.45 14.22 2.21
C HIS A 82 -2.96 14.06 2.53
N VAL A 83 -2.63 13.98 3.81
CA VAL A 83 -1.27 13.73 4.29
C VAL A 83 -1.22 12.34 4.92
N ASP A 84 -0.25 11.53 4.53
CA ASP A 84 -0.08 10.16 5.04
C ASP A 84 0.45 10.09 6.48
N ALA A 85 0.94 11.22 7.02
CA ALA A 85 1.38 11.28 8.41
C ALA A 85 0.24 10.84 9.33
N ALA A 86 0.59 10.03 10.32
CA ALA A 86 -0.34 9.55 11.34
C ALA A 86 -1.21 10.70 11.84
N ASP A 87 -2.52 10.62 11.62
CA ASP A 87 -3.48 11.46 12.32
C ASP A 87 -3.66 10.82 13.70
N PRO A 88 -3.12 11.43 14.78
CA PRO A 88 -3.13 10.80 16.10
C PRO A 88 -4.55 10.49 16.61
N ALA A 89 -5.58 11.17 16.08
CA ALA A 89 -6.97 10.94 16.42
C ALA A 89 -7.55 9.72 15.67
N LYS A 90 -7.26 9.57 14.37
CA LYS A 90 -7.76 8.44 13.56
C LYS A 90 -6.98 7.15 13.81
N ASP A 91 -5.66 7.25 14.00
CA ASP A 91 -4.80 6.09 14.28
C ASP A 91 -5.04 5.52 15.69
N ARG A 92 -5.50 6.33 16.65
CA ARG A 92 -5.90 5.82 17.97
C ARG A 92 -7.12 4.89 17.87
N ALA A 93 -8.07 5.19 16.97
CA ALA A 93 -9.27 4.38 16.77
C ALA A 93 -8.99 3.09 15.98
N TYR A 94 -8.11 3.13 14.97
CA TYR A 94 -7.83 1.98 14.10
C TYR A 94 -6.64 1.10 14.55
N LEU A 95 -5.61 1.67 15.16
CA LEU A 95 -4.33 0.99 15.45
C LEU A 95 -4.05 0.84 16.95
N GLY A 96 -5.06 1.01 17.81
CA GLY A 96 -4.93 0.75 19.25
C GLY A 96 -3.90 1.64 19.96
N GLY A 97 -3.61 2.84 19.44
CA GLY A 97 -2.74 3.81 20.10
C GLY A 97 -1.23 3.64 19.86
N ASN A 98 -0.82 2.91 18.81
CA ASN A 98 0.60 2.80 18.49
C ASN A 98 1.15 4.13 17.94
N ARG A 99 1.87 4.88 18.79
CA ARG A 99 2.36 6.26 18.58
C ARG A 99 3.51 6.40 17.56
N ARG A 100 3.52 5.62 16.48
CA ARG A 100 4.60 5.68 15.48
C ARG A 100 4.13 6.45 14.26
N ASN A 101 4.65 7.67 14.08
CA ASN A 101 4.38 8.48 12.89
C ASN A 101 4.95 7.80 11.64
N ARG A 102 4.20 7.85 10.54
CA ARG A 102 4.68 7.43 9.21
C ARG A 102 5.68 8.46 8.69
N LEU A 103 6.88 8.01 8.35
CA LEU A 103 7.97 8.86 7.86
C LEU A 103 8.06 8.89 6.32
N LEU A 104 7.57 7.85 5.67
CA LEU A 104 7.65 7.62 4.23
C LEU A 104 6.45 6.78 3.78
N THR A 105 5.98 7.02 2.56
CA THR A 105 5.08 6.12 1.83
C THR A 105 5.74 5.64 0.56
N VAL A 106 5.64 4.34 0.27
CA VAL A 106 5.95 3.77 -1.05
C VAL A 106 4.63 3.52 -1.76
N LEU A 107 4.32 4.35 -2.76
CA LEU A 107 3.13 4.16 -3.61
C LEU A 107 3.51 3.28 -4.80
N ILE A 108 2.77 2.18 -4.97
CA ILE A 108 3.00 1.19 -6.04
C ILE A 108 1.79 1.23 -6.98
N TYR A 109 2.05 1.48 -8.26
CA TYR A 109 1.04 1.34 -9.32
C TYR A 109 1.04 -0.13 -9.78
N LEU A 110 -0.05 -0.85 -9.50
CA LEU A 110 -0.17 -2.28 -9.81
C LEU A 110 -0.65 -2.53 -11.25
N THR A 111 -1.39 -1.58 -11.81
CA THR A 111 -1.90 -1.61 -13.19
C THR A 111 -1.59 -0.29 -13.89
N THR A 112 -1.66 -0.31 -15.22
CA THR A 112 -1.64 0.90 -16.04
C THR A 112 -3.07 1.38 -16.26
N SER A 113 -3.35 2.65 -15.94
CA SER A 113 -4.62 3.26 -16.31
C SER A 113 -4.49 3.94 -17.68
N PRO A 114 -5.40 3.71 -18.64
CA PRO A 114 -5.38 4.38 -19.94
C PRO A 114 -5.71 5.87 -19.83
N GLU A 115 -6.49 6.24 -18.81
CA GLU A 115 -6.88 7.62 -18.48
C GLU A 115 -6.51 7.92 -17.02
N GLY A 116 -6.11 9.16 -16.74
CA GLY A 116 -5.42 9.56 -15.50
C GLY A 116 -6.13 9.23 -14.19
#